data_AF-A0A941CVD8-F1
#
_entry.id   AF-A0A941CVD8-F1
#
_cell.length_a   1.000
_cell.length_b   1.000
_cell.length_c   1.000
_cell.angle_alpha   90.00
_cell.angle_beta   90.00
_cell.angle_gamma   90.00
#
_symmetry.space_group_name_H-M   'P 1'
#
loop_
_entity.id
_entity.type
_entity.pdbx_description
1 polymer ?
#
loop_
_entity_poly.entity_id
_entity_poly.type
_entity_poly.pdbx_seq_one_letter_code
_entity_poly.pdbx_strand_id
1 'polypeptide(L)' 'MEIEQGMNSSDIADSLERNKIINDRKPFIDYLAEHDLSQTIQLGSYEIDSSMSIEEIAKLITR' A
#
# COMPACT_ATOMS: atom_id res chain seq x y z
N MET A 1 -1.54 -3.26 9.61
CA MET A 1 -0.56 -3.73 8.60
C MET A 1 0.81 -3.23 8.99
N GLU A 2 1.81 -4.10 8.97
CA GLU A 2 3.20 -3.72 9.23
C GLU A 2 3.97 -3.68 7.91
N ILE A 3 4.74 -2.61 7.70
CA ILE A 3 5.64 -2.41 6.56
C ILE A 3 7.07 -2.46 7.08
N GLU A 4 7.78 -3.51 6.68
CA GLU A 4 9.14 -3.81 7.12
C GLU A 4 10.17 -3.49 6.05
N GLN A 5 11.43 -3.37 6.48
CA GLN A 5 12.54 -3.13 5.57
C GLN A 5 12.66 -4.27 4.54
N GLY A 6 12.78 -3.90 3.27
CA GLY A 6 12.90 -4.85 2.15
C GLY A 6 11.57 -5.14 1.45
N MET A 7 10.43 -4.73 2.01
CA MET A 7 9.15 -4.77 1.30
C MET A 7 9.13 -3.74 0.17
N ASN A 8 8.65 -4.16 -1.00
CA ASN A 8 8.35 -3.27 -2.13
C ASN A 8 6.83 -3.09 -2.30
N SER A 9 6.42 -2.25 -3.26
CA SER A 9 5.01 -1.97 -3.54
C SER A 9 4.19 -3.23 -3.87
N SER A 10 4.81 -4.24 -4.50
CA SER A 10 4.14 -5.51 -4.80
C SER A 10 3.91 -6.35 -3.54
N ASP A 11 4.88 -6.41 -2.62
CA ASP A 11 4.74 -7.12 -1.33
C ASP A 11 3.64 -6.49 -0.46
N ILE A 12 3.55 -5.16 -0.49
CA ILE A 12 2.51 -4.40 0.20
C ILE A 12 1.15 -4.69 -0.43
N ALA A 13 1.03 -4.61 -1.75
CA ALA A 13 -0.21 -4.91 -2.48
C ALA A 13 -0.69 -6.35 -2.20
N ASP A 14 0.24 -7.30 -2.23
CA ASP A 14 0.00 -8.71 -1.88
C ASP A 14 -0.57 -8.86 -0.47
N SER A 15 -0.02 -8.14 0.50
CA SER A 15 -0.51 -8.16 1.88
C SER A 15 -1.92 -7.58 1.98
N LEU A 16 -2.18 -6.45 1.32
CA LEU A 16 -3.51 -5.82 1.28
C LEU A 16 -4.56 -6.74 0.65
N GLU A 17 -4.24 -7.39 -0.47
CA GLU A 17 -5.16 -8.30 -1.16
C GLU A 17 -5.44 -9.56 -0.34
N ARG A 18 -4.41 -10.20 0.23
CA ARG A 18 -4.58 -11.38 1.10
C ARG A 18 -5.47 -11.11 2.31
N ASN A 19 -5.40 -9.89 2.85
CA ASN A 19 -6.24 -9.45 3.96
C ASN A 19 -7.60 -8.91 3.51
N LYS A 20 -7.93 -8.99 2.22
CA LYS A 20 -9.18 -8.49 1.61
C LYS A 20 -9.42 -6.99 1.83
N ILE A 21 -8.35 -6.23 1.96
CA ILE A 21 -8.39 -4.76 2.05
C ILE A 21 -8.59 -4.16 0.65
N ILE A 22 -7.90 -4.72 -0.35
CA ILE A 22 -8.08 -4.39 -1.78
C ILE A 22 -8.52 -5.63 -2.56
N ASN A 23 -9.18 -5.43 -3.70
CA ASN A 23 -9.67 -6.52 -4.56
C ASN A 23 -8.64 -7.00 -5.59
N ASP A 24 -7.72 -6.12 -5.99
CA ASP A 24 -6.69 -6.38 -6.99
C ASP A 24 -5.45 -5.56 -6.62
N ARG A 25 -4.28 -6.19 -6.73
CA ARG A 25 -2.97 -5.57 -6.49
C ARG A 25 -2.62 -4.50 -7.51
N LYS A 26 -2.99 -4.71 -8.78
CA LYS A 26 -2.54 -3.91 -9.92
C LYS A 26 -2.92 -2.43 -9.79
N PRO A 27 -4.18 -2.07 -9.45
CA PRO A 27 -4.55 -0.67 -9.22
C PRO A 27 -3.73 0.03 -8.13
N PHE A 28 -3.38 -0.66 -7.05
CA PHE A 28 -2.59 -0.07 -5.96
C PHE A 28 -1.14 0.16 -6.39
N ILE A 29 -0.52 -0.81 -7.05
CA ILE A 29 0.85 -0.69 -7.55
C ILE A 29 0.95 0.43 -8.59
N ASP A 30 -0.02 0.49 -9.52
CA ASP A 30 -0.05 1.50 -10.57
C ASP A 30 -0.22 2.91 -9.96
N TYR A 31 -1.12 3.07 -8.98
CA TYR A 31 -1.28 4.34 -8.26
C TYR A 31 0.03 4.81 -7.62
N LEU A 32 0.76 3.92 -6.94
CA LEU A 32 2.05 4.29 -6.34
C LEU A 32 3.13 4.64 -7.37
N ALA A 33 3.05 4.09 -8.58
CA ALA A 33 4.01 4.35 -9.66
C ALA A 33 3.68 5.66 -10.39
N GLU A 34 2.41 5.87 -10.76
CA GLU A 34 1.94 7.08 -11.46
C GLU A 34 2.12 8.36 -10.64
N HIS A 35 2.14 8.23 -9.32
CA HIS A 35 2.33 9.35 -8.39
C HIS A 35 3.75 9.43 -7.78
N ASP A 36 4.71 8.64 -8.28
CA ASP A 36 6.10 8.57 -7.76
C ASP A 36 6.20 8.26 -6.24
N LEU A 37 5.15 7.68 -5.66
CA LEU A 37 5.04 7.38 -4.23
C LEU A 37 5.78 6.11 -3.81
N SER A 38 6.10 5.24 -4.77
CA SER A 38 6.78 3.96 -4.48
C SER A 38 8.10 4.12 -3.73
N GLN A 39 8.80 5.24 -3.92
CA GLN A 39 10.08 5.56 -3.27
C GLN A 39 9.91 6.28 -1.93
N THR A 40 8.71 6.74 -1.59
CA THR A 40 8.44 7.49 -0.37
C THR A 40 7.66 6.70 0.68
N ILE A 41 7.47 5.40 0.43
CA ILE A 41 6.86 4.46 1.38
C ILE A 41 7.65 4.46 2.69
N GLN A 42 6.94 4.58 3.80
CA GLN A 42 7.49 4.64 5.14
C GLN A 42 7.34 3.28 5.85
N LEU A 43 8.36 2.93 6.63
CA LEU A 43 8.31 1.77 7.51
C LEU A 43 7.44 2.07 8.73
N GLY A 44 6.68 1.08 9.19
CA GLY A 44 5.85 1.24 10.39
C GLY A 44 4.61 0.35 10.41
N SER A 45 3.77 0.58 11.41
CA SER A 45 2.49 -0.09 11.59
C SER A 45 1.34 0.89 11.33
N TYR A 46 0.41 0.47 10.48
CA TYR A 46 -0.71 1.26 10.00
C TYR A 46 -2.03 0.54 10.25
N GLU A 47 -3.03 1.26 10.74
CA GLU A 47 -4.41 0.79 10.79
C GLU A 47 -5.03 1.02 9.41
N ILE A 48 -5.32 -0.08 8.71
CA ILE A 48 -5.86 -0.07 7.35
C ILE A 48 -7.01 -1.08 7.31
N ASP A 49 -8.13 -0.69 6.71
CA ASP A 49 -9.28 -1.55 6.51
C ASP A 49 -9.84 -1.42 5.09
N SER A 50 -10.77 -2.31 4.73
CA SER A 50 -11.35 -2.42 3.39
C SER A 50 -12.32 -1.29 3.01
N SER A 51 -12.59 -0.34 3.91
CA SER A 51 -13.39 0.85 3.59
C SER A 51 -12.54 1.97 2.98
N MET A 52 -11.22 1.91 3.16
CA MET A 52 -10.28 2.88 2.61
C MET A 52 -10.08 2.69 1.10
N SER A 53 -10.01 3.80 0.39
CA SER A 53 -9.61 3.86 -1.01
C SER A 53 -8.10 3.65 -1.19
N ILE A 54 -7.68 3.30 -2.40
CA ILE A 54 -6.26 3.17 -2.77
C ILE A 54 -5.49 4.46 -2.48
N GLU A 55 -6.10 5.62 -2.75
CA GLU A 55 -5.51 6.93 -2.46
C GLU A 55 -5.31 7.15 -0.95
N GLU A 56 -6.28 6.81 -0.12
CA GLU A 56 -6.18 6.94 1.33
C GLU A 56 -5.07 6.03 1.88
N ILE A 57 -5.02 4.78 1.42
CA ILE A 57 -3.98 3.82 1.81
C ILE A 57 -2.60 4.34 1.38
N ALA A 58 -2.46 4.81 0.14
CA ALA A 58 -1.20 5.33 -0.38
C ALA A 58 -0.73 6.54 0.43
N LYS A 59 -1.60 7.52 0.72
CA LYS A 59 -1.27 8.70 1.54
C LYS A 59 -0.90 8.33 2.97
N LEU A 60 -1.52 7.30 3.53
CA LEU A 60 -1.24 6.87 4.90
C LEU A 60 0.18 6.31 5.04
N ILE A 61 0.68 5.61 4.01
CA ILE A 61 1.97 4.90 4.06
C ILE A 61 3.12 5.66 3.37
N THR A 62 2.89 6.86 2.83
CA THR A 62 3.89 7.64 2.05
C THR A 62 4.14 9.02 2.67
N ARG A 63 5.19 9.72 2.22
CA ARG A 63 5.53 11.11 2.62
C ARG A 63 5.91 11.97 1.44
#